data_AF-A0A7V6YRF0-F1
#
_entry.id   AF-A0A7V6YRF0-F1
#
_cell.length_a   1.000
_cell.length_b   1.000
_cell.length_c   1.000
_cell.angle_alpha   90.00
_cell.angle_beta   90.00
_cell.angle_gamma   90.00
#
_symmetry.space_group_name_H-M   'P 1'
#
loop_
_entity.id
_entity.type
_entity.pdbx_description
1 polymer ?
#
loop_
_entity_poly.entity_id
_entity_poly.type
_entity_poly.pdbx_seq_one_letter_code
_entity_poly.pdbx_strand_id
1 'polypeptide(L)'
;MINQKYSLKEILNSKLQSLVTELNADFSAIAFYDPINLEFRWRLAVGSLNNRYTSIVVRSGKGIAGRTLKTKREFIITNFPEELQDEALEFPIFIIEELKSAVAVPLLIQSQMIGVLLIGQRTSRKFDASDVASIKDAAAEILLHYIQEREAEQIHPEENKEIEKSALYRYFVNEKTQRGNKFEVILLDQRITLLSDEIQQDLISIFKFLFGCVASVADDSKIKVIIERKSDQQVAMQIDTSASLKISEEAFSGLADKVRKLNGSIEIAVDNERTVLTMNFFLNLLVSNQLWDNSLL
;
A
#
# COMPACT_ATOMS: atom_id res chain seq x y z
N MET A 1 -26.13 -7.81 -22.87
CA MET A 1 -26.08 -7.13 -21.56
C MET A 1 -24.63 -7.15 -21.10
N ILE A 2 -24.01 -5.98 -20.98
CA ILE A 2 -22.60 -5.87 -20.60
C ILE A 2 -22.53 -6.17 -19.10
N ASN A 3 -21.91 -7.29 -18.74
CA ASN A 3 -21.72 -7.71 -17.36
C ASN A 3 -20.68 -6.77 -16.74
N GLN A 4 -21.12 -5.72 -16.04
CA GLN A 4 -20.23 -4.76 -15.39
C GLN A 4 -19.57 -5.49 -14.21
N LYS A 5 -18.34 -5.96 -14.41
CA LYS A 5 -17.55 -6.64 -13.39
C LYS A 5 -17.10 -5.56 -12.38
N TYR A 6 -17.73 -5.51 -11.21
CA TYR A 6 -17.28 -4.65 -10.11
C TYR A 6 -15.87 -5.07 -9.68
N SER A 7 -15.00 -4.10 -9.43
CA SER A 7 -13.67 -4.35 -8.87
C SER A 7 -13.79 -4.87 -7.44
N LEU A 8 -12.82 -5.67 -6.98
CA LEU A 8 -12.77 -6.15 -5.59
C LEU A 8 -12.92 -4.99 -4.60
N LYS A 9 -12.28 -3.85 -4.89
CA LYS A 9 -12.38 -2.65 -4.05
C LYS A 9 -13.82 -2.16 -3.87
N GLU A 10 -14.62 -2.13 -4.94
CA GLU A 10 -16.01 -1.71 -4.90
C GLU A 10 -16.89 -2.69 -4.12
N ILE A 11 -16.67 -3.99 -4.30
CA ILE A 11 -17.37 -5.05 -3.55
C ILE A 11 -17.09 -4.91 -2.05
N LEU A 12 -15.82 -4.80 -1.67
CA LEU A 12 -15.42 -4.64 -0.28
C LEU A 12 -15.98 -3.35 0.33
N ASN A 13 -15.95 -2.23 -0.41
CA ASN A 13 -16.50 -0.96 0.06
C ASN A 13 -18.02 -1.04 0.25
N SER A 14 -18.73 -1.68 -0.67
CA SER A 14 -20.17 -1.91 -0.55
C SER A 14 -20.51 -2.76 0.68
N LYS A 15 -19.73 -3.83 0.93
CA LYS A 15 -19.93 -4.67 2.12
C LYS A 15 -19.66 -3.90 3.43
N LEU A 16 -18.62 -3.07 3.47
CA LEU A 16 -18.34 -2.19 4.61
C LEU A 16 -19.47 -1.20 4.87
N GLN A 17 -20.08 -0.67 3.82
CA GLN A 17 -21.21 0.25 3.93
C GLN A 17 -22.49 -0.45 4.40
N SER A 18 -22.76 -1.66 3.93
CA SER A 18 -23.86 -2.49 4.43
C SER A 18 -23.68 -2.80 5.92
N LEU A 19 -22.48 -3.17 6.38
CA LEU A 19 -22.19 -3.39 7.81
C LEU A 19 -22.44 -2.16 8.68
N VAL A 20 -22.02 -0.97 8.24
CA VAL A 20 -22.30 0.30 8.92
C VAL A 20 -23.80 0.51 9.10
N THR A 21 -24.57 0.22 8.05
CA THR A 21 -26.03 0.44 8.03
C THR A 21 -26.76 -0.61 8.87
N GLU A 22 -26.47 -1.90 8.66
CA GLU A 22 -27.14 -3.03 9.29
C GLU A 22 -26.86 -3.12 10.79
N LEU A 23 -25.62 -2.83 11.20
CA LEU A 23 -25.23 -2.86 12.61
C LEU A 23 -25.43 -1.51 13.30
N ASN A 24 -25.90 -0.47 12.60
CA ASN A 24 -25.96 0.91 13.09
C ASN A 24 -24.62 1.33 13.73
N ALA A 25 -23.53 1.09 13.00
CA ALA A 25 -22.17 1.37 13.44
C ALA A 25 -21.66 2.68 12.83
N ASP A 26 -20.82 3.40 13.57
CA ASP A 26 -20.25 4.67 13.13
C ASP A 26 -19.10 4.50 12.13
N PHE A 27 -18.46 3.33 12.12
CA PHE A 27 -17.23 3.07 11.37
C PHE A 27 -17.08 1.61 11.01
N SER A 28 -16.61 1.33 9.79
CA SER A 28 -16.13 0.01 9.38
C SER A 28 -14.85 0.12 8.56
N ALA A 29 -13.91 -0.81 8.71
CA ALA A 29 -12.65 -0.76 7.97
C ALA A 29 -12.01 -2.14 7.77
N ILE A 30 -11.15 -2.24 6.75
CA ILE A 30 -10.33 -3.43 6.48
C ILE A 30 -8.86 -3.04 6.50
N ALA A 31 -8.08 -3.79 7.27
CA ALA A 31 -6.63 -3.79 7.20
C ALA A 31 -6.13 -5.10 6.57
N PHE A 32 -5.14 -5.01 5.69
CA PHE A 32 -4.45 -6.18 5.16
C PHE A 32 -3.10 -6.36 5.85
N TYR A 33 -2.71 -7.62 6.05
CA TYR A 33 -1.43 -8.01 6.62
C TYR A 33 -0.37 -8.13 5.53
N ASP A 34 0.75 -7.46 5.70
CA ASP A 34 1.94 -7.63 4.89
C ASP A 34 2.89 -8.63 5.61
N PRO A 35 3.03 -9.87 5.10
CA PRO A 35 3.88 -10.88 5.72
C PRO A 35 5.38 -10.60 5.52
N ILE A 36 5.76 -9.73 4.57
CA ILE A 36 7.16 -9.37 4.31
C ILE A 36 7.62 -8.37 5.37
N ASN A 37 6.82 -7.33 5.60
CA ASN A 37 7.14 -6.26 6.54
C ASN A 37 6.57 -6.50 7.96
N LEU A 38 5.80 -7.58 8.15
CA LEU A 38 5.17 -8.01 9.41
C LEU A 38 4.28 -6.93 10.05
N GLU A 39 3.46 -6.28 9.22
CA GLU A 39 2.65 -5.12 9.61
C GLU A 39 1.26 -5.13 8.98
N PHE A 40 0.33 -4.38 9.59
CA PHE A 40 -1.00 -4.10 9.05
C PHE A 40 -1.09 -2.69 8.52
N ARG A 41 -1.82 -2.54 7.41
CA ARG A 41 -2.19 -1.24 6.83
C ARG A 41 -3.69 -1.21 6.55
N TRP A 42 -4.36 -0.17 7.06
CA TRP A 42 -5.77 0.09 6.77
C TRP A 42 -5.92 0.59 5.32
N ARG A 43 -6.71 -0.11 4.52
CA ARG A 43 -6.85 0.18 3.09
C ARG A 43 -8.21 0.75 2.72
N LEU A 44 -9.25 0.30 3.39
CA LEU A 44 -10.63 0.72 3.15
C LEU A 44 -11.29 1.06 4.47
N ALA A 45 -12.09 2.11 4.46
CA ALA A 45 -12.92 2.51 5.59
C ALA A 45 -14.20 3.18 5.08
N VAL A 46 -15.29 2.98 5.82
CA VAL A 46 -16.57 3.68 5.66
C VAL A 46 -16.91 4.33 6.99
N GLY A 47 -17.41 5.56 6.95
CA GLY A 47 -17.69 6.35 8.16
C GLY A 47 -16.45 6.96 8.82
N SER A 48 -15.31 7.04 8.11
CA SER A 48 -14.11 7.70 8.63
C SER A 48 -14.31 9.20 8.81
N LEU A 49 -13.71 9.78 9.85
CA LEU A 49 -13.70 11.23 10.10
C LEU A 49 -12.78 11.97 9.12
N ASN A 50 -11.76 11.27 8.64
CA ASN A 50 -10.71 11.81 7.79
C ASN A 50 -9.99 10.66 7.06
N ASN A 51 -8.98 10.99 6.25
CA ASN A 51 -8.19 9.99 5.53
C ASN A 51 -6.87 9.60 6.24
N ARG A 52 -6.62 10.08 7.46
CA ARG A 52 -5.36 9.80 8.20
C ARG A 52 -5.23 8.33 8.58
N TYR A 53 -6.32 7.58 8.63
CA TYR A 53 -6.28 6.12 8.85
C TYR A 53 -5.36 5.40 7.84
N THR A 54 -5.22 5.93 6.62
CA THR A 54 -4.37 5.36 5.56
C THR A 54 -2.88 5.41 5.89
N SER A 55 -2.47 6.30 6.80
CA SER A 55 -1.08 6.45 7.25
C SER A 55 -0.75 5.55 8.46
N ILE A 56 -1.76 4.89 9.03
CA ILE A 56 -1.57 4.00 10.18
C ILE A 56 -0.86 2.72 9.72
N VAL A 57 0.31 2.47 10.28
CA VAL A 57 1.07 1.24 10.14
C VAL A 57 1.18 0.59 11.52
N VAL A 58 0.64 -0.61 11.66
CA VAL A 58 0.67 -1.34 12.94
C VAL A 58 1.56 -2.55 12.81
N ARG A 59 2.69 -2.56 13.53
CA ARG A 59 3.57 -3.74 13.60
C ARG A 59 2.88 -4.88 14.36
N SER A 60 3.20 -6.10 13.96
CA SER A 60 2.66 -7.32 14.58
C SER A 60 2.68 -7.28 16.12
N GLY A 61 1.55 -7.61 16.74
CA GLY A 61 1.37 -7.69 18.19
C GLY A 61 0.87 -6.43 18.92
N LYS A 62 0.84 -5.27 18.27
CA LYS A 62 0.31 -4.01 18.84
C LYS A 62 -1.06 -3.65 18.29
N GLY A 63 -1.83 -2.88 19.06
CA GLY A 63 -3.15 -2.37 18.68
C GLY A 63 -4.16 -3.47 18.36
N ILE A 64 -5.35 -3.07 17.91
CA ILE A 64 -6.45 -4.03 17.74
C ILE A 64 -6.13 -5.10 16.68
N ALA A 65 -5.57 -4.72 15.53
CA ALA A 65 -5.21 -5.67 14.47
C ALA A 65 -4.11 -6.65 14.91
N GLY A 66 -3.09 -6.18 15.64
CA GLY A 66 -2.03 -7.04 16.16
C GLY A 66 -2.50 -7.99 17.26
N ARG A 67 -3.45 -7.55 18.10
CA ARG A 67 -4.11 -8.42 19.10
C ARG A 67 -4.91 -9.52 18.41
N THR A 68 -5.72 -9.18 17.40
CA THR A 68 -6.46 -10.16 16.57
C THR A 68 -5.52 -11.14 15.87
N LEU A 69 -4.36 -10.68 15.37
CA LEU A 69 -3.33 -11.56 14.79
C LEU A 69 -2.80 -12.59 15.79
N LYS A 70 -2.51 -12.16 17.02
CA LYS A 70 -1.94 -13.03 18.06
C LYS A 70 -2.91 -14.13 18.48
N THR A 71 -4.20 -13.81 18.60
CA THR A 71 -5.22 -14.77 19.06
C THR A 71 -5.85 -15.57 17.93
N LYS A 72 -5.80 -15.07 16.69
CA LYS A 72 -6.58 -15.56 15.53
C LYS A 72 -8.08 -15.69 15.84
N ARG A 73 -8.58 -14.83 16.72
CA ARG A 73 -9.97 -14.74 17.15
C ARG A 73 -10.39 -13.28 17.20
N GLU A 74 -11.69 -13.04 17.27
CA GLU A 74 -12.21 -11.70 17.46
C GLU A 74 -11.61 -11.04 18.70
N PHE A 75 -11.34 -9.74 18.59
CA PHE A 75 -10.95 -8.90 19.72
C PHE A 75 -11.99 -7.80 19.88
N ILE A 76 -12.52 -7.66 21.08
CA ILE A 76 -13.63 -6.77 21.39
C ILE A 76 -13.17 -5.79 22.46
N ILE A 77 -13.40 -4.50 22.22
CA ILE A 77 -13.20 -3.42 23.18
C ILE A 77 -14.56 -2.74 23.34
N THR A 78 -15.08 -2.63 24.56
CA THR A 78 -16.41 -2.03 24.80
C THR A 78 -16.36 -0.61 25.33
N ASN A 79 -15.22 -0.21 25.91
CA ASN A 79 -15.00 1.12 26.47
C ASN A 79 -13.51 1.53 26.45
N PHE A 80 -13.14 2.31 25.44
CA PHE A 80 -11.80 2.87 25.24
C PHE A 80 -11.74 4.35 25.67
N PRO A 81 -10.68 4.80 26.37
CA PRO A 81 -9.46 4.07 26.72
C PRO A 81 -9.54 3.30 28.04
N GLU A 82 -10.67 3.31 28.75
CA GLU A 82 -10.77 2.82 30.13
C GLU A 82 -10.37 1.33 30.29
N GLU A 83 -10.71 0.48 29.32
CA GLU A 83 -10.31 -0.94 29.31
C GLU A 83 -8.83 -1.19 29.04
N LEU A 84 -8.13 -0.21 28.46
CA LEU A 84 -6.78 -0.35 27.90
C LEU A 84 -5.89 0.86 28.23
N GLN A 85 -6.10 1.47 29.40
CA GLN A 85 -5.55 2.78 29.74
C GLN A 85 -4.01 2.83 29.61
N ASP A 86 -3.32 1.79 30.07
CA ASP A 86 -1.86 1.69 30.04
C ASP A 86 -1.28 1.51 28.63
N GLU A 87 -2.09 1.06 27.66
CA GLU A 87 -1.66 0.76 26.30
C GLU A 87 -2.47 1.50 25.22
N ALA A 88 -3.25 2.52 25.60
CA ALA A 88 -4.16 3.23 24.70
C ALA A 88 -3.46 3.81 23.45
N LEU A 89 -2.22 4.28 23.60
CA LEU A 89 -1.41 4.81 22.50
C LEU A 89 -1.03 3.75 21.45
N GLU A 90 -1.12 2.46 21.79
CA GLU A 90 -0.90 1.37 20.85
C GLU A 90 -2.08 1.13 19.90
N PHE A 91 -3.21 1.82 20.09
CA PHE A 91 -4.44 1.69 19.30
C PHE A 91 -4.69 2.93 18.43
N PRO A 92 -3.84 3.23 17.43
CA PRO A 92 -3.91 4.48 16.67
C PRO A 92 -5.23 4.65 15.91
N ILE A 93 -5.88 3.56 15.50
CA ILE A 93 -7.19 3.63 14.83
C ILE A 93 -8.28 4.15 15.77
N PHE A 94 -8.24 3.81 17.07
CA PHE A 94 -9.18 4.35 18.05
C PHE A 94 -8.97 5.84 18.26
N ILE A 95 -7.72 6.30 18.26
CA ILE A 95 -7.38 7.71 18.45
C ILE A 95 -7.78 8.54 17.21
N ILE A 96 -7.43 8.08 16.01
CA ILE A 96 -7.61 8.83 14.77
C ILE A 96 -9.09 8.93 14.35
N GLU A 97 -9.87 7.88 14.62
CA GLU A 97 -11.29 7.79 14.28
C GLU A 97 -12.22 8.05 15.46
N GLU A 98 -11.65 8.40 16.62
CA GLU A 98 -12.35 8.71 17.87
C GLU A 98 -13.26 7.56 18.36
N LEU A 99 -12.81 6.32 18.20
CA LEU A 99 -13.58 5.13 18.60
C LEU A 99 -13.55 4.95 20.12
N LYS A 100 -14.70 4.54 20.66
CA LYS A 100 -14.92 4.16 22.05
C LYS A 100 -15.17 2.67 22.23
N SER A 101 -15.65 2.00 21.20
CA SER A 101 -15.77 0.55 21.20
C SER A 101 -15.58 0.00 19.79
N ALA A 102 -15.09 -1.23 19.68
CA ALA A 102 -14.94 -1.89 18.39
C ALA A 102 -14.86 -3.41 18.51
N VAL A 103 -15.20 -4.09 17.41
CA VAL A 103 -14.97 -5.52 17.20
C VAL A 103 -14.05 -5.67 16.00
N ALA A 104 -12.93 -6.37 16.19
CA ALA A 104 -12.03 -6.77 15.12
C ALA A 104 -12.12 -8.28 14.89
N VAL A 105 -12.49 -8.70 13.69
CA VAL A 105 -12.59 -10.11 13.27
C VAL A 105 -11.44 -10.44 12.32
N PRO A 106 -10.77 -11.60 12.50
CA PRO A 106 -9.67 -12.01 11.63
C PRO A 106 -10.16 -12.44 10.24
N LEU A 107 -9.43 -12.06 9.19
CA LEU A 107 -9.58 -12.60 7.84
C LEU A 107 -8.54 -13.71 7.64
N LEU A 108 -8.97 -14.97 7.67
CA LEU A 108 -8.11 -16.16 7.65
C LEU A 108 -8.31 -16.99 6.38
N ILE A 109 -7.22 -17.33 5.68
CA ILE A 109 -7.19 -18.32 4.61
C ILE A 109 -6.31 -19.48 5.08
N GLN A 110 -6.84 -20.70 5.14
CA GLN A 110 -6.08 -21.89 5.55
C GLN A 110 -5.26 -21.68 6.84
N SER A 111 -5.83 -21.01 7.85
CA SER A 111 -5.18 -20.62 9.12
C SER A 111 -4.10 -19.55 9.03
N GLN A 112 -3.82 -18.98 7.85
CA GLN A 112 -2.98 -17.80 7.67
C GLN A 112 -3.84 -16.54 7.70
N MET A 113 -3.43 -15.55 8.50
CA MET A 113 -4.12 -14.26 8.53
C MET A 113 -3.69 -13.40 7.35
N ILE A 114 -4.67 -12.96 6.58
CA ILE A 114 -4.46 -12.03 5.46
C ILE A 114 -4.87 -10.59 5.82
N GLY A 115 -5.63 -10.42 6.90
CA GLY A 115 -6.17 -9.12 7.27
C GLY A 115 -7.09 -9.16 8.49
N VAL A 116 -7.70 -8.01 8.76
CA VAL A 116 -8.66 -7.80 9.85
C VAL A 116 -9.80 -6.93 9.34
N LEU A 117 -11.04 -7.34 9.64
CA LEU A 117 -12.24 -6.53 9.50
C LEU A 117 -12.54 -5.88 10.86
N LEU A 118 -12.80 -4.57 10.87
CA LEU A 118 -13.07 -3.78 12.07
C LEU A 118 -14.43 -3.10 11.94
N ILE A 119 -15.26 -3.20 12.98
CA ILE A 119 -16.47 -2.39 13.18
C ILE A 119 -16.29 -1.57 14.45
N GLY A 120 -16.49 -0.25 14.37
CA GLY A 120 -16.27 0.69 15.47
C GLY A 120 -17.48 1.57 15.76
N GLN A 121 -17.57 2.03 17.01
CA GLN A 121 -18.47 3.07 17.49
C GLN A 121 -17.69 4.18 18.18
N ARG A 122 -18.17 5.41 18.07
CA ARG A 122 -17.67 6.60 18.81
C ARG A 122 -18.32 6.74 20.18
N THR A 123 -19.20 5.80 20.51
CA THR A 123 -19.81 5.64 21.84
C THR A 123 -19.48 4.26 22.41
N SER A 124 -19.52 4.13 23.73
CA SER A 124 -19.31 2.85 24.40
C SER A 124 -20.49 1.92 24.07
N ARG A 125 -20.21 0.77 23.49
CA ARG A 125 -21.20 -0.23 23.08
C ARG A 125 -20.69 -1.62 23.45
N LYS A 126 -21.58 -2.42 24.01
CA LYS A 126 -21.39 -3.87 24.10
C LYS A 126 -21.97 -4.49 22.83
N PHE A 127 -21.12 -5.20 22.08
CA PHE A 127 -21.54 -5.98 20.92
C PHE A 127 -22.04 -7.33 21.40
N ASP A 128 -23.26 -7.70 21.02
CA ASP A 128 -23.82 -8.99 21.40
C ASP A 128 -23.33 -10.13 20.48
N ALA A 129 -23.75 -11.36 20.78
CA ALA A 129 -23.33 -12.52 19.99
C ALA A 129 -23.86 -12.48 18.54
N SER A 130 -25.02 -11.83 18.31
CA SER A 130 -25.59 -11.67 16.97
C SER A 130 -24.78 -10.67 16.16
N ASP A 131 -24.40 -9.53 16.76
CA ASP A 131 -23.51 -8.54 16.15
C ASP A 131 -22.21 -9.21 15.68
N VAL A 132 -21.55 -9.94 16.59
CA VAL A 132 -20.26 -10.60 16.29
C VAL A 132 -20.43 -11.69 15.23
N ALA A 133 -21.55 -12.43 15.23
CA ALA A 133 -21.85 -13.42 14.20
C ALA A 133 -22.01 -12.77 12.82
N SER A 134 -22.79 -11.69 12.70
CA SER A 134 -22.95 -10.96 11.43
C SER A 134 -21.63 -10.41 10.90
N ILE A 135 -20.74 -9.93 11.77
CA ILE A 135 -19.40 -9.46 11.36
C ILE A 135 -18.55 -10.63 10.85
N LYS A 136 -18.65 -11.81 11.47
CA LYS A 136 -17.94 -13.03 11.02
C LYS A 136 -18.46 -13.54 9.68
N ASP A 137 -19.76 -13.49 9.45
CA ASP A 137 -20.36 -13.87 8.16
C ASP A 137 -19.89 -12.92 7.05
N ALA A 138 -19.88 -11.62 7.32
CA ALA A 138 -19.35 -10.64 6.38
C ALA A 138 -17.85 -10.82 6.13
N ALA A 139 -17.06 -11.18 7.14
CA ALA A 139 -15.65 -11.53 6.99
C ALA A 139 -15.46 -12.74 6.06
N ALA A 140 -16.34 -13.75 6.15
CA ALA A 140 -16.30 -14.91 5.26
C ALA A 140 -16.64 -14.56 3.80
N GLU A 141 -17.63 -13.70 3.57
CA GLU A 141 -17.96 -13.19 2.23
C GLU A 141 -16.81 -12.37 1.62
N ILE A 142 -16.20 -11.49 2.43
CA ILE A 142 -15.02 -10.70 2.04
C ILE A 142 -13.88 -11.63 1.60
N LEU A 143 -13.63 -12.70 2.37
CA LEU A 143 -12.61 -13.69 2.05
C LEU A 143 -12.89 -14.40 0.73
N LEU A 144 -14.15 -14.76 0.46
CA LEU A 144 -14.52 -15.41 -0.79
C LEU A 144 -14.19 -14.53 -2.00
N HIS A 145 -14.59 -13.26 -1.96
CA HIS A 145 -14.27 -12.32 -3.05
C HIS A 145 -12.78 -12.06 -3.18
N TYR A 146 -12.05 -11.99 -2.06
CA TYR A 146 -10.60 -11.87 -2.07
C TYR A 146 -9.93 -13.08 -2.73
N ILE A 147 -10.35 -14.30 -2.38
CA ILE A 147 -9.82 -15.54 -2.96
C ILE A 147 -10.13 -15.60 -4.45
N GLN A 148 -11.36 -15.30 -4.87
CA GLN A 148 -11.75 -15.30 -6.28
C GLN A 148 -10.91 -14.33 -7.12
N GLU A 149 -10.66 -13.13 -6.59
CA GLU A 149 -9.79 -12.15 -7.27
C GLU A 149 -8.35 -12.69 -7.36
N ARG A 150 -7.82 -13.28 -6.28
CA ARG A 150 -6.47 -13.87 -6.25
C ARG A 150 -6.34 -15.09 -7.16
N GLU A 151 -7.36 -15.92 -7.26
CA GLU A 151 -7.40 -17.07 -8.17
C GLU A 151 -7.52 -16.60 -9.62
N ALA A 152 -8.31 -15.56 -9.89
CA ALA A 152 -8.36 -14.94 -11.21
C ALA A 152 -6.98 -14.33 -11.60
N GLU A 153 -6.29 -13.66 -10.68
CA GLU A 153 -4.90 -13.21 -10.86
C GLU A 153 -3.93 -14.37 -11.11
N GLN A 154 -4.17 -15.55 -10.51
CA GLN A 154 -3.36 -16.76 -10.72
C GLN A 154 -3.70 -17.52 -12.01
N ILE A 155 -4.93 -17.38 -12.53
CA ILE A 155 -5.38 -17.89 -13.84
C ILE A 155 -4.87 -17.00 -15.00
N HIS A 156 -4.34 -15.82 -14.68
CA HIS A 156 -3.45 -15.04 -15.55
C HIS A 156 -1.96 -15.22 -15.18
N PRO A 157 -1.42 -16.47 -15.12
CA PRO A 157 -0.05 -16.70 -14.71
C PRO A 157 0.97 -16.17 -15.72
N GLU A 158 0.55 -15.81 -16.95
CA GLU A 158 1.43 -15.16 -17.92
C GLU A 158 1.81 -13.75 -17.48
N GLU A 159 0.84 -12.94 -17.00
CA GLU A 159 1.11 -11.58 -16.51
C GLU A 159 1.95 -11.60 -15.22
N ASN A 160 1.67 -12.51 -14.28
CA ASN A 160 2.48 -12.65 -13.06
C ASN A 160 3.88 -13.22 -13.34
N LYS A 161 4.03 -14.14 -14.31
CA LYS A 161 5.37 -14.56 -14.79
C LYS A 161 6.10 -13.43 -15.49
N GLU A 162 5.42 -12.57 -16.24
CA GLU A 162 6.02 -11.39 -16.86
C GLU A 162 6.46 -10.36 -15.83
N ILE A 163 5.65 -10.12 -14.79
CA ILE A 163 6.01 -9.25 -13.65
C ILE A 163 7.22 -9.82 -12.90
N GLU A 164 7.28 -11.13 -12.62
CA GLU A 164 8.46 -11.75 -11.99
C GLU A 164 9.70 -11.77 -12.90
N LYS A 165 9.51 -11.74 -14.23
CA LYS A 165 10.58 -11.57 -15.23
C LYS A 165 11.02 -10.11 -15.38
N SER A 166 10.23 -9.13 -14.95
CA SER A 166 10.56 -7.71 -15.06
C SER A 166 11.96 -7.44 -14.50
N ALA A 167 12.78 -6.76 -15.29
CA ALA A 167 14.09 -6.33 -14.83
C ALA A 167 13.97 -5.37 -13.64
N LEU A 168 12.96 -4.49 -13.66
CA LEU A 168 12.72 -3.51 -12.61
C LEU A 168 12.27 -4.17 -11.30
N TYR A 169 11.37 -5.15 -11.39
CA TYR A 169 10.97 -5.95 -10.22
C TYR A 169 12.16 -6.67 -9.59
N ARG A 170 12.95 -7.41 -10.40
CA ARG A 170 14.14 -8.12 -9.94
C ARG A 170 15.17 -7.19 -9.31
N TYR A 171 15.34 -5.99 -9.87
CA TYR A 171 16.22 -4.97 -9.31
C TYR A 171 15.78 -4.55 -7.90
N PHE A 172 14.50 -4.24 -7.68
CA PHE A 172 14.01 -3.86 -6.35
C PHE A 172 14.09 -4.99 -5.32
N VAL A 173 13.83 -6.23 -5.73
CA VAL A 173 14.01 -7.41 -4.85
C VAL A 173 15.47 -7.54 -4.43
N ASN A 174 16.42 -7.35 -5.35
CA ASN A 174 17.84 -7.38 -5.04
C ASN A 174 18.25 -6.25 -4.08
N GLU A 175 17.82 -5.00 -4.32
CA GLU A 175 18.08 -3.87 -3.41
C GLU A 175 17.52 -4.13 -2.01
N LYS A 176 16.31 -4.69 -1.90
CA LYS A 176 15.70 -5.08 -0.62
C LYS A 176 16.51 -6.14 0.10
N THR A 177 17.03 -7.12 -0.62
CA THR A 177 17.87 -8.20 -0.07
C THR A 177 19.18 -7.65 0.48
N GLN A 178 19.80 -6.70 -0.22
CA GLN A 178 21.08 -6.10 0.19
C GLN A 178 20.94 -5.13 1.37
N ARG A 179 19.87 -4.31 1.38
CA ARG A 179 19.68 -3.22 2.35
C ARG A 179 18.77 -3.58 3.52
N GLY A 180 18.04 -4.69 3.44
CA GLY A 180 17.15 -5.19 4.48
C GLY A 180 16.08 -4.18 4.91
N ASN A 181 16.04 -3.87 6.21
CA ASN A 181 15.03 -2.96 6.78
C ASN A 181 15.29 -1.48 6.48
N LYS A 182 16.42 -1.12 5.85
CA LYS A 182 16.71 0.25 5.44
C LYS A 182 16.08 0.61 4.10
N PHE A 183 15.53 -0.35 3.38
CA PHE A 183 14.91 -0.13 2.07
C PHE A 183 13.45 -0.58 2.08
N GLU A 184 12.53 0.32 1.74
CA GLU A 184 11.10 0.04 1.60
C GLU A 184 10.67 0.39 0.18
N VAL A 185 9.94 -0.50 -0.49
CA VAL A 185 9.35 -0.25 -1.81
C VAL A 185 7.86 -0.49 -1.73
N ILE A 186 7.08 0.51 -2.14
CA ILE A 186 5.63 0.43 -2.24
C ILE A 186 5.25 0.60 -3.71
N LEU A 187 4.91 -0.50 -4.36
CA LEU A 187 4.46 -0.55 -5.75
C LEU A 187 2.93 -0.53 -5.80
N LEU A 188 2.32 0.66 -5.92
CA LEU A 188 0.87 0.82 -6.05
C LEU A 188 0.38 0.76 -7.50
N ASP A 189 1.27 0.91 -8.49
CA ASP A 189 0.98 0.72 -9.91
C ASP A 189 1.93 -0.33 -10.52
N GLN A 190 1.40 -1.52 -10.80
CA GLN A 190 2.16 -2.65 -11.34
C GLN A 190 2.38 -2.56 -12.86
N ARG A 191 1.73 -1.63 -13.58
CA ARG A 191 1.92 -1.50 -15.04
C ARG A 191 3.35 -1.08 -15.39
N ILE A 192 4.08 -0.49 -14.44
CA ILE A 192 5.47 -0.11 -14.64
C ILE A 192 6.39 -1.31 -14.88
N THR A 193 6.04 -2.49 -14.34
CA THR A 193 6.82 -3.73 -14.55
C THR A 193 6.48 -4.41 -15.88
N LEU A 194 5.46 -3.93 -16.59
CA LEU A 194 5.04 -4.40 -17.91
C LEU A 194 5.57 -3.50 -19.05
N LEU A 195 6.34 -2.45 -18.73
CA LEU A 195 7.00 -1.62 -19.75
C LEU A 195 8.06 -2.43 -20.51
N SER A 196 8.51 -1.94 -21.66
CA SER A 196 9.57 -2.61 -22.43
C SER A 196 10.85 -2.73 -21.58
N ASP A 197 11.65 -3.77 -21.84
CA ASP A 197 12.91 -4.00 -21.15
C ASP A 197 13.84 -2.78 -21.23
N GLU A 198 13.87 -2.08 -22.37
CA GLU A 198 14.65 -0.85 -22.56
C GLU A 198 14.26 0.23 -21.54
N ILE A 199 12.96 0.54 -21.42
CA ILE A 199 12.47 1.53 -20.47
C ILE A 199 12.71 1.09 -19.03
N GLN A 200 12.53 -0.20 -18.75
CA GLN A 200 12.84 -0.74 -17.43
C GLN A 200 14.32 -0.55 -17.09
N GLN A 201 15.25 -0.77 -18.04
CA GLN A 201 16.68 -0.51 -17.83
C GLN A 201 16.98 0.98 -17.61
N ASP A 202 16.32 1.87 -18.33
CA ASP A 202 16.49 3.31 -18.14
C ASP A 202 16.04 3.75 -16.74
N LEU A 203 14.87 3.28 -16.30
CA LEU A 203 14.36 3.49 -14.95
C LEU A 203 15.32 2.91 -13.89
N ILE A 204 15.81 1.68 -14.07
CA ILE A 204 16.81 1.07 -13.19
C ILE A 204 18.08 1.95 -13.13
N SER A 205 18.52 2.50 -14.26
CA SER A 205 19.71 3.37 -14.29
C SER A 205 19.51 4.64 -13.45
N ILE A 206 18.31 5.21 -13.48
CA ILE A 206 17.92 6.36 -12.66
C ILE A 206 17.93 5.98 -11.17
N PHE A 207 17.30 4.86 -10.80
CA PHE A 207 17.29 4.40 -9.41
C PHE A 207 18.69 4.08 -8.90
N LYS A 208 19.54 3.41 -9.70
CA LYS A 208 20.94 3.11 -9.34
C LYS A 208 21.74 4.37 -9.04
N PHE A 209 21.60 5.39 -9.90
CA PHE A 209 22.25 6.68 -9.70
C PHE A 209 21.81 7.30 -8.37
N LEU A 210 20.50 7.36 -8.14
CA LEU A 210 19.94 7.95 -6.93
C LEU A 210 20.34 7.21 -5.66
N PHE A 211 20.29 5.88 -5.65
CA PHE A 211 20.70 5.09 -4.49
C PHE A 211 22.21 5.16 -4.25
N GLY A 212 23.01 5.37 -5.30
CA GLY A 212 24.44 5.67 -5.19
C GLY A 212 24.70 7.00 -4.46
N CYS A 213 23.92 8.04 -4.80
CA CYS A 213 23.99 9.32 -4.08
C CYS A 213 23.58 9.19 -2.60
N VAL A 214 22.65 8.31 -2.26
CA VAL A 214 22.28 8.06 -0.86
C VAL A 214 23.41 7.35 -0.10
N ALA A 215 24.00 6.32 -0.72
CA ALA A 215 25.06 5.54 -0.11
C ALA A 215 26.33 6.38 0.17
N SER A 216 26.61 7.42 -0.62
CA SER A 216 27.77 8.29 -0.41
C SER A 216 27.61 9.27 0.75
N VAL A 217 26.39 9.51 1.23
CA VAL A 217 26.12 10.48 2.32
C VAL A 217 26.07 9.81 3.68
N ALA A 218 25.36 8.69 3.82
CA ALA A 218 25.30 7.95 5.07
C ALA A 218 24.86 6.49 4.86
N ASP A 219 25.69 5.56 5.33
CA ASP A 219 25.55 4.10 5.15
C ASP A 219 24.33 3.49 5.91
N ASP A 220 23.72 4.27 6.81
CA ASP A 220 22.53 3.88 7.60
C ASP A 220 21.24 4.58 7.16
N SER A 221 21.25 5.33 6.05
CA SER A 221 20.07 6.05 5.57
C SER A 221 18.95 5.09 5.17
N LYS A 222 17.72 5.38 5.62
CA LYS A 222 16.53 4.69 5.15
C LYS A 222 16.09 5.30 3.83
N ILE A 223 15.75 4.44 2.88
CA ILE A 223 15.22 4.79 1.56
C ILE A 223 13.84 4.17 1.43
N LYS A 224 12.86 4.99 1.09
CA LYS A 224 11.51 4.57 0.77
C LYS A 224 11.18 4.98 -0.65
N VAL A 225 10.84 4.00 -1.48
CA VAL A 225 10.40 4.20 -2.87
C VAL A 225 8.89 4.00 -2.92
N ILE A 226 8.17 4.97 -3.47
CA ILE A 226 6.72 4.90 -3.66
C ILE A 226 6.46 5.08 -5.15
N ILE A 227 5.83 4.10 -5.79
CA ILE A 227 5.40 4.19 -7.18
C ILE A 227 3.89 4.15 -7.17
N GLU A 228 3.25 5.27 -7.52
CA GLU A 228 1.81 5.42 -7.43
C GLU A 228 1.20 6.03 -8.69
N ARG A 229 -0.05 5.65 -8.94
CA ARG A 229 -0.86 6.19 -10.01
C ARG A 229 -1.47 7.52 -9.57
N LYS A 230 -1.15 8.61 -10.27
CA LYS A 230 -1.80 9.92 -10.06
C LYS A 230 -3.09 10.06 -10.86
N SER A 231 -3.12 9.46 -12.06
CA SER A 231 -4.30 9.38 -12.93
C SER A 231 -4.17 8.18 -13.86
N ASP A 232 -5.14 7.94 -14.73
CA ASP A 232 -5.12 6.83 -15.69
C ASP A 232 -3.87 6.81 -16.58
N GLN A 233 -3.34 7.99 -16.87
CA GLN A 233 -2.20 8.21 -17.76
C GLN A 233 -0.93 8.64 -17.03
N GLN A 234 -0.98 8.97 -15.73
CA GLN A 234 0.18 9.48 -14.99
C GLN A 234 0.59 8.57 -13.85
N VAL A 235 1.90 8.32 -13.77
CA VAL A 235 2.55 7.63 -12.66
C VAL A 235 3.56 8.56 -12.01
N ALA A 236 3.56 8.60 -10.68
CA ALA A 236 4.54 9.29 -9.89
C ALA A 236 5.45 8.27 -9.20
N MET A 237 6.75 8.53 -9.23
CA MET A 237 7.77 7.78 -8.50
C MET A 237 8.43 8.72 -7.51
N GLN A 238 8.22 8.46 -6.23
CA GLN A 238 8.78 9.25 -5.15
C GLN A 238 9.86 8.44 -4.43
N ILE A 239 11.01 9.06 -4.22
CA ILE A 239 12.10 8.53 -3.41
C ILE A 239 12.25 9.43 -2.20
N ASP A 240 12.11 8.82 -1.04
CA ASP A 240 12.11 9.47 0.25
C ASP A 240 13.27 8.92 1.08
N THR A 241 14.14 9.81 1.54
CA THR A 241 15.39 9.44 2.21
C THR A 241 15.50 10.11 3.56
N SER A 242 15.88 9.37 4.59
CA SER A 242 16.12 9.92 5.95
C SER A 242 17.49 10.62 6.07
N ALA A 243 17.96 11.23 4.98
CA ALA A 243 19.20 11.98 4.92
C ALA A 243 19.04 13.17 3.96
N SER A 244 19.75 14.26 4.26
CA SER A 244 19.82 15.42 3.37
C SER A 244 20.87 15.17 2.28
N LEU A 245 20.41 14.89 1.05
CA LEU A 245 21.27 14.59 -0.08
C LEU A 245 21.84 15.88 -0.68
N LYS A 246 23.17 15.95 -0.77
CA LYS A 246 23.85 17.00 -1.53
C LYS A 246 24.10 16.52 -2.95
N ILE A 247 23.14 16.76 -3.83
CA ILE A 247 23.29 16.51 -5.27
C ILE A 247 23.84 17.78 -5.92
N SER A 248 24.97 17.68 -6.63
CA SER A 248 25.52 18.82 -7.37
C SER A 248 24.59 19.22 -8.53
N GLU A 249 24.65 20.47 -8.99
CA GLU A 249 23.85 20.92 -10.14
C GLU A 249 24.11 20.08 -11.39
N GLU A 250 25.37 19.72 -11.64
CA GLU A 250 25.75 18.87 -12.76
C GLU A 250 25.14 17.46 -12.66
N ALA A 251 25.17 16.86 -11.47
CA ALA A 251 24.56 15.57 -11.18
C ALA A 251 23.03 15.60 -11.35
N PHE A 252 22.39 16.67 -10.86
CA PHE A 252 20.95 16.86 -11.02
C PHE A 252 20.56 17.11 -12.48
N SER A 253 21.35 17.89 -13.23
CA SER A 253 21.10 18.11 -14.66
C SER A 253 21.15 16.81 -15.46
N GLY A 254 22.19 15.99 -15.24
CA GLY A 254 22.29 14.69 -15.91
C GLY A 254 21.15 13.72 -15.56
N LEU A 255 20.68 13.77 -14.32
CA LEU A 255 19.49 13.02 -13.89
C LEU A 255 18.22 13.54 -14.55
N ALA A 256 18.02 14.87 -14.60
CA ALA A 256 16.87 15.49 -15.24
C ALA A 256 16.82 15.18 -16.74
N ASP A 257 17.97 15.12 -17.41
CA ASP A 257 18.04 14.72 -18.82
C ASP A 257 17.62 13.26 -19.03
N LYS A 258 18.02 12.34 -18.15
CA LYS A 258 17.55 10.95 -18.17
C LYS A 258 16.04 10.85 -17.98
N VAL A 259 15.48 11.61 -17.04
CA VAL A 259 14.03 11.62 -16.78
C VAL A 259 13.27 12.25 -17.96
N ARG A 260 13.77 13.33 -18.56
CA ARG A 260 13.17 13.96 -19.75
C ARG A 260 13.16 13.06 -20.97
N LYS A 261 14.20 12.23 -21.17
CA LYS A 261 14.22 11.22 -22.26
C LYS A 261 13.07 10.23 -22.17
N LEU A 262 12.60 9.95 -20.94
CA LEU A 262 11.43 9.13 -20.67
C LEU A 262 10.13 9.96 -20.63
N ASN A 263 10.15 11.19 -21.18
CA ASN A 263 9.02 12.13 -21.18
C ASN A 263 8.49 12.44 -19.77
N GLY A 264 9.37 12.42 -18.77
CA GLY A 264 9.06 12.73 -17.39
C GLY A 264 9.53 14.11 -16.94
N SER A 265 9.04 14.52 -15.77
CA SER A 265 9.59 15.64 -15.01
C SER A 265 10.16 15.15 -13.68
N ILE A 266 11.10 15.89 -13.12
CA ILE A 266 11.71 15.59 -11.83
C ILE A 266 11.76 16.85 -10.96
N GLU A 267 11.42 16.68 -9.70
CA GLU A 267 11.47 17.71 -8.68
C GLU A 267 12.19 17.15 -7.45
N ILE A 268 12.96 18.01 -6.77
CA ILE A 268 13.66 17.67 -5.54
C ILE A 268 13.31 18.68 -4.46
N ALA A 269 12.89 18.16 -3.31
CA ALA A 269 12.65 18.92 -2.09
C ALA A 269 13.65 18.41 -1.04
N VAL A 270 14.54 19.30 -0.60
CA VAL A 270 15.55 19.02 0.40
C VAL A 270 15.24 19.84 1.64
N ASP A 271 15.16 19.18 2.79
CA ASP A 271 15.20 19.82 4.10
C ASP A 271 16.49 19.42 4.86
N ASN A 272 16.60 19.86 6.11
CA ASN A 272 17.82 19.65 6.91
C ASN A 272 18.10 18.17 7.23
N GLU A 273 17.07 17.29 7.20
CA GLU A 273 17.17 15.90 7.66
C GLU A 273 16.72 14.88 6.60
N ARG A 274 16.04 15.33 5.55
CA ARG A 274 15.36 14.47 4.59
C ARG A 274 15.47 15.05 3.18
N THR A 275 15.51 14.15 2.20
CA THR A 275 15.34 14.52 0.79
C THR A 275 14.20 13.71 0.20
N VAL A 276 13.28 14.42 -0.45
CA VAL A 276 12.18 13.85 -1.21
C VAL A 276 12.37 14.22 -2.67
N LEU A 277 12.48 13.20 -3.52
CA LEU A 277 12.61 13.36 -4.95
C LEU A 277 11.39 12.76 -5.63
N THR A 278 10.73 13.54 -6.48
CA THR A 278 9.49 13.15 -7.15
C THR A 278 9.71 13.19 -8.65
N MET A 279 9.50 12.06 -9.31
CA MET A 279 9.48 11.97 -10.77
C MET A 279 8.07 11.69 -11.23
N ASN A 280 7.59 12.42 -12.24
CA ASN A 280 6.27 12.21 -12.83
C ASN A 280 6.43 11.79 -14.28
N PHE A 281 5.72 10.75 -14.69
CA PHE A 281 5.75 10.23 -16.06
C PHE A 281 4.34 10.05 -16.60
N PHE A 282 4.22 10.18 -17.92
CA PHE A 282 3.03 9.80 -18.67
C PHE A 282 3.17 8.39 -19.22
N LEU A 283 2.33 7.46 -18.77
CA LEU A 283 2.38 6.03 -19.13
C LEU A 283 2.30 5.79 -20.65
N ASN A 284 1.45 6.53 -21.36
CA ASN A 284 1.34 6.43 -22.82
C ASN A 284 2.63 6.83 -23.54
N LEU A 285 3.38 7.79 -22.99
CA LEU A 285 4.66 8.27 -23.55
C LEU A 285 5.84 7.38 -23.15
N LEU A 286 5.70 6.58 -22.09
CA LEU A 286 6.63 5.51 -21.79
C LEU A 286 6.44 4.38 -22.81
N VAL A 287 5.20 3.95 -23.07
CA VAL A 287 4.91 2.82 -23.99
C VAL A 287 5.24 3.13 -25.47
N SER A 288 5.30 4.40 -25.88
CA SER A 288 5.30 4.78 -27.30
C SER A 288 6.63 4.70 -28.05
N ASN A 289 7.75 4.31 -27.42
CA ASN A 289 9.00 4.11 -28.16
C ASN A 289 9.11 2.70 -28.75
N GLN A 290 8.32 2.49 -29.81
CA GLN A 290 8.64 1.79 -31.06
C GLN A 290 7.34 1.30 -31.69
N LEU A 291 6.79 2.06 -32.65
CA LEU A 291 6.02 1.53 -33.78
C LEU A 291 5.66 2.56 -34.86
N TRP A 292 6.14 3.80 -34.78
CA TRP A 292 5.93 4.80 -35.84
C TRP A 292 7.21 5.56 -36.17
N ASP A 293 8.24 4.83 -36.60
CA ASP A 293 9.19 5.40 -37.55
C ASP A 293 9.67 4.32 -38.53
N ASN A 294 8.91 4.21 -39.62
CA ASN A 294 9.45 3.90 -40.94
C ASN A 294 8.52 4.60 -41.93
N SER A 295 8.82 5.87 -42.17
CA SER A 295 8.39 6.53 -43.40
C SER A 295 9.33 6.09 -44.54
N LEU A 296 8.74 5.82 -45.72
CA LEU A 296 9.34 5.58 -47.06
C LEU A 296 9.61 4.13 -47.49
N LEU A 297 8.61 3.49 -48.11
CA LEU A 297 8.56 3.14 -49.56
C LEU A 297 7.22 2.47 -49.91
#